data_AF-A0A530L7L3-F1
#
_entry.id   AF-A0A530L7L3-F1
#
_cell.length_a   1.000
_cell.length_b   1.000
_cell.length_c   1.000
_cell.angle_alpha   90.00
_cell.angle_beta   90.00
_cell.angle_gamma   90.00
#
_symmetry.space_group_name_H-M   'P 1'
#
loop_
_entity.id
_entity.type
_entity.pdbx_description
1 polymer ?
#
loop_
_entity_poly.entity_id
_entity_poly.type
_entity_poly.pdbx_seq_one_letter_code
_entity_poly.pdbx_strand_id
1 'polypeptide(L)' 'KIRADAGAVHMKSLPPSIAVWLATIAHIRHAHTDYEKLLAEGYDRDSARFFVIEQTNIVLTRWRATRLLDDEDEA' A
#
# COMPACT_ATOMS: atom_id res chain seq x y z
N LYS A 1 -3.95 3.61 -12.81
CA LYS A 1 -3.83 2.25 -12.21
C LYS A 1 -4.71 2.14 -10.95
N ILE A 2 -4.45 2.93 -9.90
CA ILE A 2 -5.24 2.96 -8.63
C ILE A 2 -6.76 2.88 -8.81
N ARG A 3 -7.38 3.75 -9.63
CA ARG A 3 -8.84 3.76 -9.83
C ARG A 3 -9.39 2.44 -10.39
N ALA A 4 -8.66 1.83 -11.33
CA ALA A 4 -9.06 0.57 -11.93
C ALA A 4 -8.93 -0.57 -10.91
N ASP A 5 -7.84 -0.58 -10.14
CA ASP A 5 -7.60 -1.59 -9.11
C ASP A 5 -8.66 -1.50 -8.00
N ALA A 6 -8.99 -0.29 -7.53
CA ALA A 6 -10.06 -0.05 -6.56
C ALA A 6 -11.45 -0.52 -7.04
N GLY A 7 -11.66 -0.62 -8.36
CA GLY A 7 -12.89 -1.12 -8.98
C GLY A 7 -12.89 -2.62 -9.27
N ALA A 8 -11.81 -3.35 -8.92
CA ALA A 8 -11.69 -4.78 -9.19
C ALA A 8 -12.81 -5.57 -8.51
N VAL A 9 -13.22 -6.69 -9.13
CA VAL A 9 -14.38 -7.49 -8.68
C VAL A 9 -14.27 -7.89 -7.19
N HIS A 10 -13.06 -8.26 -6.74
CA HIS A 10 -12.80 -8.66 -5.35
C HIS A 10 -12.84 -7.49 -4.34
N MET A 11 -12.86 -6.24 -4.82
CA MET A 11 -12.94 -5.03 -3.98
C MET A 11 -14.36 -4.45 -3.93
N LYS A 12 -15.29 -4.93 -4.76
CA LYS A 12 -16.65 -4.34 -4.91
C LYS A 12 -17.51 -4.40 -3.66
N SER A 13 -17.23 -5.30 -2.73
CA SER A 13 -17.94 -5.41 -1.45
C SER A 13 -17.45 -4.39 -0.41
N LEU A 14 -16.31 -3.74 -0.64
CA LEU A 14 -15.75 -2.75 0.28
C LEU A 14 -16.38 -1.37 0.06
N PRO A 15 -16.47 -0.53 1.11
CA PRO A 15 -16.76 0.88 0.93
C PRO A 15 -15.77 1.53 -0.06
N PRO A 16 -16.22 2.40 -0.98
CA PRO A 16 -15.34 2.97 -2.01
C PRO A 16 -14.09 3.67 -1.46
N SER A 17 -14.21 4.33 -0.32
CA SER A 17 -13.08 4.98 0.36
C SER A 17 -12.01 3.98 0.81
N ILE A 18 -12.41 2.81 1.32
CA ILE A 18 -11.51 1.74 1.71
C ILE A 18 -10.86 1.11 0.48
N ALA A 19 -11.63 0.85 -0.57
CA ALA A 19 -11.10 0.27 -1.80
C ALA A 19 -10.03 1.17 -2.45
N VAL A 20 -10.29 2.48 -2.51
CA VAL A 20 -9.32 3.46 -3.01
C VAL A 20 -8.09 3.53 -2.10
N TRP A 21 -8.27 3.47 -0.78
CA TRP A 21 -7.14 3.46 0.16
C TRP A 21 -6.24 2.25 -0.06
N LEU A 22 -6.78 1.04 -0.08
CA LEU A 22 -6.01 -0.19 -0.29
C LEU A 22 -5.31 -0.22 -1.65
N ALA A 23 -5.99 0.22 -2.72
CA ALA A 23 -5.39 0.33 -4.04
C ALA A 23 -4.26 1.37 -4.09
N THR A 24 -4.38 2.45 -3.31
CA THR A 24 -3.34 3.49 -3.20
C THR A 24 -2.12 2.96 -2.48
N ILE A 25 -2.29 2.31 -1.32
CA ILE A 25 -1.20 1.70 -0.55
C ILE A 25 -0.49 0.64 -1.39
N ALA A 26 -1.25 -0.25 -2.04
CA ALA A 26 -0.67 -1.25 -2.92
C ALA A 26 0.17 -0.60 -4.04
N HIS A 27 -0.35 0.45 -4.67
CA HIS A 27 0.39 1.15 -5.72
C HIS A 27 1.69 1.78 -5.19
N ILE A 28 1.65 2.48 -4.06
CA ILE A 28 2.83 3.10 -3.46
C ILE A 28 3.86 2.03 -3.11
N ARG A 29 3.43 0.97 -2.41
CA ARG A 29 4.30 -0.14 -2.02
C ARG A 29 5.00 -0.77 -3.22
N HIS A 30 4.29 -1.04 -4.30
CA HIS A 30 4.90 -1.70 -5.46
C HIS A 30 5.75 -0.77 -6.34
N ALA A 31 5.47 0.54 -6.37
CA ALA A 31 6.07 1.46 -7.34
C ALA A 31 7.04 2.49 -6.75
N HIS A 32 6.99 2.71 -5.44
CA HIS A 32 7.68 3.81 -4.77
C HIS A 32 8.44 3.37 -3.52
N THR A 33 8.55 2.06 -3.27
CA THR A 33 9.33 1.52 -2.17
C THR A 33 10.17 0.33 -2.59
N ASP A 34 11.04 -0.13 -1.69
CA ASP A 34 11.87 -1.32 -1.89
C ASP A 34 11.10 -2.65 -1.81
N TYR A 35 9.77 -2.65 -1.80
CA TYR A 35 8.96 -3.86 -1.59
C TYR A 35 9.30 -5.00 -2.56
N GLU A 36 9.36 -4.69 -3.86
CA GLU A 36 9.69 -5.70 -4.88
C GLU A 36 11.11 -6.24 -4.72
N LYS A 37 12.04 -5.38 -4.26
CA LYS A 37 13.43 -5.77 -3.99
C LYS A 37 13.49 -6.71 -2.78
N LEU A 38 12.81 -6.39 -1.68
CA LEU A 38 12.75 -7.24 -0.49
C LEU A 38 12.15 -8.62 -0.81
N LEU A 39 11.10 -8.69 -1.63
CA LEU A 39 10.56 -9.96 -2.09
C LEU A 39 11.57 -10.76 -2.94
N ALA A 40 12.31 -10.09 -3.83
CA ALA A 40 13.35 -10.74 -4.62
C ALA A 40 14.54 -11.24 -3.78
N GLU A 41 14.81 -10.58 -2.66
CA GLU A 41 15.83 -10.96 -1.66
C GLU A 41 15.37 -12.11 -0.74
N GLY A 42 14.11 -12.55 -0.87
CA GLY A 42 13.56 -13.70 -0.14
C GLY A 42 12.88 -13.37 1.18
N TYR A 43 12.62 -12.09 1.46
CA TYR A 43 11.76 -11.71 2.59
C TYR A 43 10.32 -12.18 2.34
N ASP A 44 9.65 -12.61 3.39
CA ASP A 44 8.21 -12.87 3.33
C ASP A 44 7.43 -11.56 3.16
N ARG A 45 6.14 -11.69 2.80
CA ARG A 45 5.31 -10.54 2.48
C ARG A 45 5.04 -9.65 3.67
N ASP A 46 4.97 -10.19 4.89
CA ASP A 46 4.61 -9.45 6.08
C ASP A 46 5.84 -8.67 6.57
N SER A 47 7.02 -9.30 6.57
CA SER A 47 8.29 -8.60 6.79
C SER A 47 8.52 -7.49 5.76
N ALA A 48 8.32 -7.78 4.47
CA ALA A 48 8.54 -6.80 3.42
C ALA A 48 7.57 -5.61 3.50
N ARG A 49 6.34 -5.86 3.96
CA ARG A 49 5.32 -4.83 4.23
C ARG A 49 5.75 -3.92 5.38
N PHE A 50 6.13 -4.51 6.50
CA PHE A 50 6.62 -3.79 7.66
C PHE A 50 7.81 -2.86 7.33
N PHE A 51 8.80 -3.35 6.58
CA PHE A 51 9.98 -2.54 6.25
C PHE A 51 9.70 -1.33 5.35
N VAL A 52 8.61 -1.34 4.57
CA VAL A 52 8.31 -0.27 3.61
C VAL A 52 7.25 0.72 4.10
N ILE A 53 6.78 0.59 5.34
CA ILE A 53 5.81 1.52 5.96
C ILE A 53 6.33 2.95 5.93
N GLU A 54 7.57 3.20 6.36
CA GLU A 54 8.15 4.54 6.38
C GLU A 54 8.23 5.15 4.97
N GLN A 55 8.75 4.38 4.00
CA GLN A 55 8.82 4.81 2.61
C GLN A 55 7.43 5.11 2.03
N THR A 56 6.44 4.31 2.39
CA THR A 56 5.03 4.53 2.01
C THR A 56 4.50 5.84 2.60
N ASN A 57 4.74 6.11 3.88
CA ASN A 57 4.31 7.33 4.56
C ASN A 57 4.99 8.59 4.02
N ILE A 58 6.25 8.51 3.58
CA ILE A 58 6.93 9.60 2.89
C ILE A 58 6.19 9.96 1.59
N VAL A 59 5.79 8.96 0.80
CA VAL A 59 5.07 9.19 -0.46
C VAL A 59 3.66 9.75 -0.20
N LEU A 60 2.93 9.19 0.77
CA LEU A 60 1.63 9.69 1.20
C LEU A 60 1.70 11.16 1.64
N THR A 61 2.71 11.51 2.45
CA THR A 61 2.96 12.89 2.90
C THR A 61 3.26 13.80 1.72
N ARG A 62 4.09 13.37 0.77
CA ARG A 62 4.37 14.11 -0.47
C ARG A 62 3.10 14.36 -1.29
N TRP A 63 2.17 13.40 -1.29
CA TRP A 63 0.87 13.52 -1.95
C TRP A 63 -0.18 14.27 -1.11
N ARG A 64 0.22 14.78 0.06
CA ARG A 64 -0.63 15.51 1.00
C ARG A 64 -1.82 14.68 1.50
N ALA A 65 -1.62 13.37 1.67
CA ALA A 65 -2.62 12.52 2.29
C ALA A 65 -2.87 12.96 3.75
N THR A 66 -4.13 12.92 4.17
CA THR A 66 -4.54 13.23 5.55
C THR A 66 -4.61 11.99 6.44
N ARG A 67 -4.30 10.81 5.87
CA ARG A 67 -4.18 9.52 6.55
C ARG A 67 -2.82 8.92 6.20
N LEU A 68 -2.14 8.39 7.21
CA LEU A 68 -0.89 7.65 7.09
C LEU A 68 -1.12 6.19 7.47
N LEU A 69 -0.19 5.33 7.08
CA LEU A 69 -0.15 3.92 7.45
C LEU A 69 0.47 3.78 8.84
N ASP A 70 -0.15 2.97 9.70
CA ASP A 70 0.43 2.56 10.98
C ASP A 70 0.99 1.14 10.87
N ASP A 71 1.89 0.75 11.78
CA ASP A 71 2.40 -0.64 11.84
C ASP A 71 1.32 -1.65 12.26
N GLU A 72 0.35 -1.20 13.06
CA GLU A 72 -0.86 -1.99 13.40
C GLU A 72 -1.83 -2.16 12.21
N ASP A 73 -1.80 -1.29 11.18
CA ASP A 73 -2.70 -1.36 10.02
C ASP A 73 -2.34 -2.51 9.04
N GLU A 74 -1.17 -3.15 9.21
CA GLU A 74 -0.68 -4.25 8.34
C GLU A 74 -0.77 -5.67 8.94
N ALA A 75 -1.24 -5.81 10.19
CA ALA A 75 -1.45 -7.09 10.90
C ALA A 75 -2.80 -7.75 10.58
#